data_AF-A0A9P9CQI1-F1
#
_entry.id   AF-A0A9P9CQI1-F1
#
_cell.length_a   1.000
_cell.length_b   1.000
_cell.length_c   1.000
_cell.angle_alpha   90.00
_cell.angle_beta   90.00
_cell.angle_gamma   90.00
#
_symmetry.space_group_name_H-M   'P 1'
#
loop_
_entity.id
_entity.type
_entity.pdbx_description
1 polymer ?
#
loop_
_entity_poly.entity_id
_entity_poly.type
_entity_poly.pdbx_seq_one_letter_code
_entity_poly.pdbx_strand_id
1 'polypeptide(L)'
;MSSGNVVGGHKANLKNPNTSDESKEHSRQVLDEMDSGEADDSGTYNPQEKSAQTGRTRGGETEIDDSGKETNRVLGGYKAALKNPHIGEEAKEHAREVLEDNGVKVD
;
A
#
# COMPACT_ATOMS: atom_id res chain seq x y z
N MET A 1 -14.15 14.65 15.66
CA MET A 1 -13.87 13.21 15.50
C MET A 1 -13.69 12.97 14.01
N SER A 2 -12.56 12.43 13.55
CA SER A 2 -12.21 12.39 12.11
C SER A 2 -13.09 11.43 11.32
N SER A 3 -13.98 11.98 10.49
CA SER A 3 -14.92 11.25 9.61
C SER A 3 -14.22 10.32 8.61
N GLY A 4 -12.97 10.64 8.23
CA GLY A 4 -12.18 9.82 7.30
C GLY A 4 -11.83 8.41 7.84
N ASN A 5 -11.76 8.23 9.16
CA ASN A 5 -11.50 6.94 9.78
C ASN A 5 -12.73 6.02 9.73
N VAL A 6 -13.93 6.61 9.72
CA VAL A 6 -15.21 5.87 9.76
C VAL A 6 -15.53 5.30 8.37
N VAL A 7 -15.39 6.11 7.32
CA VAL A 7 -15.55 5.70 5.91
C VAL A 7 -14.58 4.56 5.55
N GLY A 8 -13.31 4.67 5.98
CA GLY A 8 -12.31 3.62 5.78
C GLY A 8 -12.69 2.31 6.46
N GLY A 9 -13.24 2.37 7.67
CA GLY A 9 -13.70 1.20 8.43
C GLY A 9 -14.86 0.47 7.76
N HIS A 10 -15.89 1.20 7.32
CA HIS A 10 -17.03 0.60 6.61
C HIS A 10 -16.62 0.00 5.26
N LYS A 11 -15.70 0.65 4.53
CA LYS A 11 -15.16 0.10 3.28
C LYS A 11 -14.35 -1.19 3.50
N ALA A 12 -13.61 -1.28 4.61
CA ALA A 12 -12.92 -2.51 4.98
C ALA A 12 -13.90 -3.64 5.35
N ASN A 13 -14.99 -3.31 6.04
CA ASN A 13 -16.04 -4.25 6.39
C ASN A 13 -16.70 -4.89 5.15
N LEU A 14 -16.89 -4.13 4.06
CA LEU A 14 -17.43 -4.63 2.79
C LEU A 14 -16.50 -5.60 2.06
N LYS A 15 -15.19 -5.45 2.23
CA LYS A 15 -14.17 -6.28 1.55
C LYS A 15 -13.79 -7.53 2.36
N ASN A 16 -14.16 -7.58 3.64
CA ASN A 16 -13.86 -8.74 4.47
C ASN A 16 -14.81 -9.90 4.11
N PRO A 17 -14.31 -11.05 3.61
CA PRO A 17 -15.15 -12.20 3.29
C PRO A 17 -15.78 -12.84 4.54
N ASN A 18 -15.22 -12.57 5.73
CA ASN A 18 -15.70 -13.10 7.01
C ASN A 18 -16.78 -12.23 7.68
N THR A 19 -17.29 -11.19 7.01
CA THR A 19 -18.37 -10.36 7.54
C THR A 19 -19.72 -10.79 6.98
N SER A 20 -20.75 -10.68 7.82
CA SER A 20 -22.13 -11.02 7.49
C SER A 20 -22.73 -10.05 6.46
N ASP A 21 -23.67 -10.53 5.66
CA ASP A 21 -24.34 -9.72 4.64
C ASP A 21 -25.11 -8.54 5.23
N GLU A 22 -25.81 -8.74 6.35
CA GLU A 22 -26.51 -7.67 7.09
C GLU A 22 -25.55 -6.53 7.51
N SER A 23 -24.34 -6.88 7.96
CA SER A 23 -23.31 -5.89 8.33
C SER A 23 -22.75 -5.15 7.12
N LYS A 24 -22.70 -5.80 5.95
CA LYS A 24 -22.27 -5.19 4.69
C LYS A 24 -23.35 -4.23 4.19
N GLU A 25 -24.62 -4.61 4.21
CA GLU A 25 -25.72 -3.73 3.80
C GLU A 25 -25.75 -2.46 4.65
N HIS A 26 -25.66 -2.58 5.97
CA HIS A 26 -25.56 -1.41 6.86
C HIS A 26 -24.34 -0.54 6.54
N SER A 27 -23.18 -1.14 6.27
CA SER A 27 -21.98 -0.39 5.92
C SER A 27 -22.09 0.33 4.57
N ARG A 28 -22.85 -0.22 3.61
CA ARG A 28 -23.15 0.47 2.34
C ARG A 28 -24.06 1.67 2.56
N GLN A 29 -25.12 1.50 3.35
CA GLN A 29 -26.07 2.57 3.64
C GLN A 29 -25.40 3.77 4.31
N VAL A 30 -24.53 3.51 5.31
CA VAL A 30 -23.77 4.57 5.99
C VAL A 30 -22.80 5.28 5.03
N LEU A 31 -22.16 4.54 4.12
CA LEU A 31 -21.27 5.13 3.12
C LEU A 31 -22.04 6.00 2.10
N ASP A 32 -23.22 5.54 1.67
CA ASP A 32 -24.09 6.27 0.75
C ASP A 32 -24.63 7.56 1.38
N GLU A 33 -25.05 7.50 2.65
CA GLU A 33 -25.48 8.68 3.42
C GLU A 33 -24.34 9.68 3.65
N MET A 34 -23.12 9.19 3.88
CA MET A 34 -21.93 10.04 4.02
C MET A 34 -21.47 10.64 2.68
N ASP A 35 -21.63 9.90 1.57
CA ASP A 35 -21.28 10.36 0.21
C ASP A 35 -22.31 11.37 -0.33
N SER A 36 -23.59 11.17 0.00
CA SER A 36 -24.67 12.09 -0.37
C SER A 36 -24.74 13.37 0.50
N GLY A 37 -23.94 13.45 1.56
CA GLY A 37 -23.93 14.56 2.51
C GLY A 37 -22.99 15.74 2.21
N GLU A 38 -22.02 15.62 1.30
CA GLU A 38 -21.07 16.70 0.97
C GLU A 38 -20.73 16.71 -0.52
N ALA A 39 -21.61 17.35 -1.31
CA ALA A 39 -21.28 17.80 -2.65
C ALA A 39 -20.52 19.13 -2.58
N ASP A 40 -19.23 19.09 -2.27
CA ASP A 40 -18.28 20.10 -2.72
C ASP A 40 -16.86 19.51 -2.82
N ASP A 41 -16.18 19.92 -3.88
CA ASP A 41 -14.82 19.55 -4.29
C ASP A 41 -14.64 18.25 -5.09
N SER A 42 -14.28 18.48 -6.35
CA SER A 42 -13.94 17.53 -7.40
C SER A 42 -12.91 16.49 -6.97
N GLY A 43 -13.38 15.35 -6.50
CA GLY A 43 -12.60 14.12 -6.42
C GLY A 43 -13.11 13.12 -7.44
N THR A 44 -12.61 13.18 -8.68
CA THR A 44 -12.68 12.03 -9.60
C THR A 44 -12.20 10.80 -8.84
N TYR A 45 -13.13 9.95 -8.40
CA TYR A 45 -12.81 8.74 -7.65
C TYR A 45 -12.24 7.71 -8.61
N ASN A 46 -10.95 7.88 -8.93
CA ASN A 46 -10.17 6.93 -9.69
C ASN A 46 -9.76 5.82 -8.70
N PRO A 47 -10.23 4.57 -8.82
CA PRO A 47 -9.86 3.49 -7.89
C PRO A 47 -8.37 3.13 -7.92
N GLN A 48 -7.59 3.75 -8.80
CA GLN A 48 -6.18 3.45 -9.01
C GLN A 48 -5.23 4.20 -8.07
N GLU A 49 -5.68 5.23 -7.36
CA GLU A 49 -4.85 6.03 -6.46
C GLU A 49 -5.40 6.09 -5.04
N LYS A 50 -5.14 5.02 -4.28
CA LYS A 50 -4.67 5.18 -2.90
C LYS A 50 -3.92 3.92 -2.51
N SER A 51 -2.66 3.96 -2.93
CA SER A 51 -1.51 3.77 -2.04
C SER A 51 -1.71 2.71 -0.98
N ALA A 52 -1.08 1.56 -1.23
CA ALA A 52 -0.62 0.65 -0.22
C ALA A 52 0.20 1.41 0.85
N GLN A 53 -0.50 1.98 1.84
CA GLN A 53 0.08 2.36 3.12
C GLN A 53 0.03 1.14 4.04
N THR A 54 0.79 0.12 3.66
CA THR A 54 1.21 -0.97 4.53
C THR A 54 2.74 -1.02 4.56
N GLY A 55 3.39 0.14 4.64
CA GLY A 55 4.77 0.26 5.07
C GLY A 55 4.80 0.61 6.55
N ARG A 56 4.84 -0.39 7.44
CA ARG A 56 5.25 -0.16 8.82
C ARG A 56 6.75 0.12 8.82
N THR A 57 7.16 1.37 8.66
CA THR A 57 8.50 1.81 9.11
C THR A 57 8.31 2.71 10.31
N ARG A 58 8.36 2.06 11.48
CA ARG A 58 8.56 2.73 12.76
C ARG A 58 10.02 3.17 12.78
N GLY A 59 10.26 4.48 12.71
CA GLY A 59 11.54 5.10 13.04
C GLY A 59 12.17 5.90 11.91
N GLY A 60 12.48 7.17 12.21
CA GLY A 60 13.43 7.98 11.46
C GLY A 60 12.79 9.09 10.64
N GLU A 61 12.49 10.20 11.31
CA GLU A 61 12.54 11.54 10.73
C GLU A 61 13.79 11.71 9.85
N THR A 62 13.64 11.78 8.53
CA THR A 62 14.63 12.45 7.68
C THR A 62 13.92 12.92 6.42
N GLU A 63 13.79 14.22 6.28
CA GLU A 63 13.52 14.89 5.00
C GLU A 63 14.62 14.48 4.01
N ILE A 64 14.29 13.56 3.10
CA ILE A 64 15.15 13.22 1.98
C ILE A 64 14.27 13.23 0.74
N ASP A 65 14.74 13.97 -0.25
CA ASP A 65 14.20 14.14 -1.60
C ASP A 65 13.56 12.85 -2.14
N ASP A 66 12.33 12.98 -2.64
CA ASP A 66 11.43 11.86 -2.96
C ASP A 66 12.03 10.87 -3.98
N SER A 67 12.94 11.35 -4.83
CA SER A 67 13.66 10.58 -5.85
C SER A 67 14.54 9.46 -5.29
N GLY A 68 15.04 9.59 -4.05
CA GLY A 68 15.94 8.60 -3.43
C GLY A 68 15.24 7.46 -2.70
N LYS A 69 13.94 7.59 -2.41
CA LYS A 69 13.19 6.58 -1.63
C LYS A 69 12.78 5.39 -2.50
N GLU A 70 12.48 5.65 -3.77
CA GLU A 70 12.04 4.61 -4.70
C GLU A 70 13.18 3.62 -4.97
N THR A 71 14.38 4.11 -5.25
CA THR A 71 15.57 3.27 -5.48
C THR A 71 15.88 2.41 -4.25
N ASN A 72 15.93 2.99 -3.05
CA ASN A 72 16.17 2.22 -1.82
C ASN A 72 15.10 1.15 -1.55
N ARG A 73 13.82 1.45 -1.84
CA ARG A 73 12.72 0.49 -1.67
C ARG A 73 12.80 -0.66 -2.68
N VAL A 74 13.14 -0.34 -3.93
CA VAL A 74 13.33 -1.31 -5.01
C VAL A 74 14.52 -2.23 -4.71
N LEU A 75 15.66 -1.67 -4.34
CA LEU A 75 16.86 -2.42 -3.94
C LEU A 75 16.59 -3.29 -2.71
N GLY A 76 15.85 -2.79 -1.72
CA GLY A 76 15.40 -3.58 -0.58
C GLY A 76 14.56 -4.81 -1.01
N GLY A 77 13.69 -4.64 -2.01
CA GLY A 77 12.90 -5.72 -2.60
C GLY A 77 13.75 -6.79 -3.28
N TYR A 78 14.71 -6.38 -4.12
CA TYR A 78 15.64 -7.31 -4.77
C TYR A 78 16.49 -8.08 -3.74
N LYS A 79 16.97 -7.41 -2.69
CA LYS A 79 17.71 -8.07 -1.60
C LYS A 79 16.85 -9.09 -0.83
N ALA A 80 15.55 -8.82 -0.67
CA ALA A 80 14.62 -9.78 -0.09
C ALA A 80 14.37 -10.97 -1.02
N ALA A 81 14.27 -10.74 -2.33
CA ALA A 81 14.10 -11.80 -3.32
C ALA A 81 15.26 -12.82 -3.29
N LEU A 82 16.50 -12.37 -3.10
CA LEU A 82 17.67 -13.25 -2.95
C LEU A 82 17.58 -14.22 -1.76
N LYS A 83 16.94 -13.78 -0.68
CA LYS A 83 16.78 -14.56 0.55
C LYS A 83 15.55 -15.46 0.53
N ASN A 84 14.65 -15.27 -0.43
CA ASN A 84 13.41 -16.01 -0.49
C ASN A 84 13.64 -17.37 -1.17
N PRO A 85 13.45 -18.51 -0.47
CA PRO A 85 13.64 -19.85 -1.04
C PRO A 85 12.63 -20.18 -2.14
N HIS A 86 11.54 -19.43 -2.24
CA HIS A 86 10.50 -19.61 -3.27
C HIS A 86 10.80 -18.88 -4.59
N ILE A 87 11.85 -18.06 -4.63
CA ILE A 87 12.30 -17.40 -5.86
C ILE A 87 13.26 -18.34 -6.59
N GLY A 88 13.05 -18.50 -7.90
CA GLY A 88 13.94 -19.29 -8.76
C GLY A 88 15.31 -18.65 -8.93
N GLU A 89 16.32 -19.45 -9.24
CA GLU A 89 17.72 -18.99 -9.35
C GLU A 89 17.89 -17.89 -10.41
N GLU A 90 17.22 -18.01 -11.56
CA GLU A 90 17.27 -17.02 -12.65
C GLU A 90 16.79 -15.62 -12.20
N ALA A 91 15.73 -15.58 -11.38
CA ALA A 91 15.22 -14.33 -10.81
C ALA A 91 16.13 -13.76 -9.71
N LYS A 92 16.85 -14.62 -8.99
CA LYS A 92 17.87 -14.17 -8.02
C LYS A 92 19.09 -13.60 -8.74
N GLU A 93 19.52 -14.21 -9.84
CA GLU A 93 20.65 -13.72 -10.63
C GLU A 93 20.38 -12.30 -11.12
N HIS A 94 19.21 -12.08 -11.74
CA HIS A 94 18.78 -10.74 -12.14
C HIS A 94 18.68 -9.76 -10.96
N ALA A 95 18.21 -10.21 -9.80
CA ALA A 95 18.16 -9.38 -8.60
C ALA A 95 19.56 -8.98 -8.10
N ARG A 96 20.60 -9.82 -8.27
CA ARG A 96 21.98 -9.47 -7.92
C ARG A 96 22.54 -8.41 -8.87
N GLU A 97 22.35 -8.60 -10.18
CA GLU A 97 22.82 -7.66 -11.19
C GLU A 97 22.28 -6.24 -10.93
N VAL A 98 20.97 -6.12 -10.67
CA VAL A 98 20.35 -4.82 -10.35
C VAL A 98 20.92 -4.22 -9.06
N LEU A 99 21.22 -5.04 -8.05
CA LEU A 99 21.83 -4.55 -6.81
C LEU A 99 23.25 -4.05 -7.04
N GLU A 100 24.07 -4.77 -7.81
CA GLU A 100 25.45 -4.41 -8.11
C GLU A 100 25.58 -3.16 -8.98
N ASP A 101 24.72 -3.02 -10.02
CA ASP A 101 24.65 -1.82 -10.86
C ASP A 101 24.35 -0.56 -10.05
N ASN A 102 23.53 -0.71 -9.01
CA ASN A 102 23.19 0.36 -8.08
C ASN A 102 24.21 0.52 -6.92
N GLY A 103 25.36 -0.18 -6.99
CA GLY A 103 26.44 -0.09 -6.00
C GLY A 103 26.14 -0.80 -4.66
N VAL A 104 25.12 -1.64 -4.60
CA VAL A 104 24.75 -2.42 -3.41
C VAL A 104 25.44 -3.78 -3.44
N LYS A 105 26.45 -3.96 -2.58
CA LYS A 105 27.12 -5.26 -2.42
C LYS A 105 26.19 -6.26 -1.72
N VAL A 106 26.02 -7.40 -2.36
CA VAL A 106 25.32 -8.58 -1.82
C VAL A 106 26.34 -9.69 -1.61
N ASP A 107 26.77 -9.85 -0.34
CA ASP A 107 27.59 -10.95 0.17
C ASP A 107 26.69 -12.11 0.64
#